data_AF-A0A2N5YR44-F1
#
_entry.id   AF-A0A2N5YR44-F1
#
_cell.length_a   1.000
_cell.length_b   1.000
_cell.length_c   1.000
_cell.angle_alpha   90.00
_cell.angle_beta   90.00
_cell.angle_gamma   90.00
#
_symmetry.space_group_name_H-M   'P 1'
#
loop_
_entity.id
_entity.type
_entity.pdbx_description
1 polymer ?
#
loop_
_entity_poly.entity_id
_entity_poly.type
_entity_poly.pdbx_seq_one_letter_code
_entity_poly.pdbx_strand_id
1 'polypeptide(L)'
;MKSTTRYYIAFLFIVILVQNVYGQKNALHNKYIIYRNRLLNEWIVISPNVEQFGVNITAVDRKLDSTGTPKWVSWSDGNSNFNHWLGILATEYRLLKDNKQDYTQSLEMLVYSLLAIERLDLYSEYALRHHHGLVDSTQPDIVNIKYPEYINGFLIRDDVTLGFWRQYYKHFNNPKYGWHNESKDGTNRYSSIFQKGVIPKQGMSQDNIIYMLQSLALIKALVDNESISDIRVNFINNYIPRYLNTQGIIKNDSVYFDIWVDDLTDRLVKRMQHPYPEQEIVLKPHKGMARPSKLNFGGIMNSRWYISNPITNDLVAEGNGEDMGVWMNSYGVAEAANFITGKNYHFDNSDSGISAYLFKALLFKDLKFLKFGGFPVPDPVDDYMFRALASVADINWNENSYDLIYLPGDKRKGWTYEHNELILYLIHKEKYSKILKPGTKLYKEDKEYFTELLACAPLSGPSTDYSRPDYHPYWSASSRLNWPAN
;
A
#
# COMPACT_ATOMS: atom_id res chain seq x y z
N MET A 1 54.98 28.98 23.40
CA MET A 1 54.81 27.88 22.41
C MET A 1 53.88 26.73 22.81
N LYS A 2 53.49 26.51 24.09
CA LYS A 2 52.59 25.39 24.46
C LYS A 2 51.08 25.63 24.21
N SER A 3 50.68 26.88 23.94
CA SER A 3 49.27 27.27 23.75
C SER A 3 48.76 26.94 22.34
N THR A 4 49.55 27.23 21.30
CA THR A 4 49.16 27.06 19.89
C THR A 4 48.91 25.61 19.50
N THR A 5 49.70 24.65 19.99
CA THR A 5 49.55 23.22 19.68
C THR A 5 48.21 22.63 20.17
N ARG A 6 47.65 23.13 21.28
CA ARG A 6 46.35 22.65 21.80
C ARG A 6 45.18 23.07 20.91
N TYR A 7 45.23 24.26 20.30
CA TYR A 7 44.19 24.73 19.40
C TYR A 7 44.17 23.96 18.07
N TYR A 8 45.34 23.56 17.54
CA TYR A 8 45.39 22.76 16.32
C TYR A 8 44.84 21.35 16.51
N ILE A 9 45.07 20.70 17.65
CA ILE A 9 44.51 19.37 17.93
C ILE A 9 42.99 19.44 18.08
N ALA A 10 42.46 20.44 18.78
CA ALA A 10 41.02 20.64 18.90
C ALA A 10 40.35 20.95 17.54
N PHE A 11 40.98 21.79 16.71
CA PHE A 11 40.50 22.09 15.36
C PHE A 11 40.52 20.85 14.45
N LEU A 12 41.59 20.06 14.46
CA LEU A 12 41.68 18.83 13.67
C LEU A 12 40.61 17.81 14.11
N PHE A 13 40.35 17.70 15.42
CA PHE A 13 39.32 16.81 15.95
C PHE A 13 37.90 17.28 15.56
N ILE A 14 37.65 18.60 15.57
CA ILE A 14 36.39 19.18 15.10
C ILE A 14 36.21 18.94 13.59
N VAL A 15 37.25 19.10 12.78
CA VAL A 15 37.19 18.83 11.32
C VAL A 15 36.93 17.34 11.04
N ILE A 16 37.57 16.43 11.76
CA ILE A 16 37.33 14.98 11.63
C ILE A 16 35.90 14.62 12.07
N LEU A 17 35.39 15.20 13.16
CA LEU A 17 34.01 14.98 13.60
C LEU A 17 32.99 15.52 12.61
N VAL A 18 33.22 16.72 12.05
CA VAL A 18 32.36 17.32 11.03
C VAL A 18 32.38 16.46 9.76
N GLN A 19 33.54 15.99 9.30
CA GLN A 19 33.64 15.14 8.11
C GLN A 19 32.93 13.79 8.27
N ASN A 20 32.98 13.17 9.45
CA ASN A 20 32.29 11.90 9.70
C ASN A 20 30.76 12.08 9.68
N VAL A 21 30.23 13.18 10.25
CA VAL A 21 28.78 13.46 10.23
C VAL A 21 28.28 13.79 8.82
N TYR A 22 29.02 14.60 8.05
CA TYR A 22 28.66 14.89 6.66
C TYR A 22 28.83 13.66 5.74
N GLY A 23 29.86 12.84 5.97
CA GLY A 23 30.11 11.60 5.21
C GLY A 23 29.01 10.55 5.41
N GLN A 24 28.58 10.33 6.65
CA GLN A 24 27.50 9.37 6.95
C GLN A 24 26.14 9.84 6.41
N LYS A 25 25.84 11.15 6.51
CA LYS A 25 24.61 11.73 5.92
C LYS A 25 24.59 11.57 4.39
N ASN A 26 25.73 11.79 3.74
CA ASN A 26 25.85 11.60 2.29
C ASN A 26 25.71 10.12 1.89
N ALA A 27 26.24 9.18 2.67
CA ALA A 27 26.14 7.75 2.36
C ALA A 27 24.69 7.23 2.39
N LEU A 28 23.90 7.60 3.39
CA LEU A 28 22.49 7.20 3.48
C LEU A 28 21.63 7.83 2.39
N HIS A 29 21.85 9.13 2.11
CA HIS A 29 21.16 9.80 1.01
C HIS A 29 21.50 9.16 -0.34
N ASN A 30 22.78 8.88 -0.61
CA ASN A 30 23.19 8.18 -1.83
C ASN A 30 22.52 6.80 -1.95
N LYS A 31 22.41 6.07 -0.84
CA LYS A 31 21.73 4.78 -0.82
C LYS A 31 20.23 4.92 -1.14
N TYR A 32 19.56 5.91 -0.56
CA TYR A 32 18.17 6.23 -0.91
C TYR A 32 18.02 6.51 -2.41
N ILE A 33 18.88 7.35 -2.99
CA ILE A 33 18.85 7.67 -4.42
C ILE A 33 19.07 6.42 -5.29
N ILE A 34 19.96 5.50 -4.89
CA ILE A 34 20.16 4.22 -5.58
C ILE A 34 18.88 3.39 -5.58
N TYR A 35 18.21 3.28 -4.42
CA TYR A 35 16.96 2.53 -4.30
C TYR A 35 15.82 3.15 -5.11
N ARG A 36 15.68 4.48 -5.05
CA ARG A 36 14.71 5.23 -5.83
C ARG A 36 14.92 5.03 -7.33
N ASN A 37 16.16 5.19 -7.80
CA ASN A 37 16.49 4.98 -9.20
C ASN A 37 16.25 3.54 -9.63
N ARG A 38 16.55 2.56 -8.78
CA ARG A 38 16.25 1.15 -9.05
C ARG A 38 14.74 0.92 -9.19
N LEU A 39 13.93 1.49 -8.30
CA LEU A 39 12.47 1.42 -8.43
C LEU A 39 12.00 1.98 -9.79
N LEU A 40 12.41 3.21 -10.10
CA LEU A 40 12.01 3.89 -11.34
C LEU A 40 12.51 3.25 -12.63
N ASN A 41 13.63 2.50 -12.58
CA ASN A 41 14.22 1.87 -13.76
C ASN A 41 13.91 0.38 -13.88
N GLU A 42 13.50 -0.29 -12.80
CA GLU A 42 13.31 -1.75 -12.80
C GLU A 42 11.90 -2.20 -12.40
N TRP A 43 11.02 -1.31 -11.96
CA TRP A 43 9.75 -1.71 -11.32
C TRP A 43 8.53 -0.90 -11.74
N ILE A 44 8.70 0.27 -12.33
CA ILE A 44 7.56 1.11 -12.73
C ILE A 44 7.86 1.87 -14.01
N VAL A 45 6.95 1.79 -14.97
CA VAL A 45 6.98 2.63 -16.17
C VAL A 45 6.22 3.91 -15.85
N ILE A 46 6.94 5.01 -15.65
CA ILE A 46 6.35 6.35 -15.49
C ILE A 46 6.00 6.92 -16.87
N SER A 47 4.75 7.37 -17.05
CA SER A 47 4.27 7.88 -18.33
C SER A 47 3.16 8.93 -18.17
N PRO A 48 3.18 10.02 -18.96
CA PRO A 48 2.09 11.00 -19.01
C PRO A 48 0.83 10.45 -19.69
N ASN A 49 0.90 9.31 -20.38
CA ASN A 49 -0.25 8.64 -20.99
C ASN A 49 -1.01 7.84 -19.93
N VAL A 50 -1.67 8.53 -19.00
CA VAL A 50 -2.17 7.96 -17.75
C VAL A 50 -3.24 6.89 -17.92
N GLU A 51 -3.94 6.85 -19.06
CA GLU A 51 -4.93 5.81 -19.38
C GLU A 51 -4.32 4.59 -20.11
N GLN A 52 -3.01 4.59 -20.37
CA GLN A 52 -2.34 3.43 -20.95
C GLN A 52 -2.24 2.29 -19.92
N PHE A 53 -2.73 1.11 -20.28
CA PHE A 53 -2.70 -0.06 -19.40
C PHE A 53 -1.27 -0.42 -18.97
N GLY A 54 -1.08 -0.65 -17.67
CA GLY A 54 0.19 -1.03 -17.02
C GLY A 54 1.15 0.11 -16.66
N VAL A 55 0.95 1.35 -17.14
CA VAL A 55 1.84 2.47 -16.74
C VAL A 55 1.46 3.01 -15.36
N ASN A 56 2.43 3.61 -14.67
CA ASN A 56 2.28 4.24 -13.36
C ASN A 56 1.84 3.29 -12.23
N ILE A 57 1.97 1.97 -12.44
CA ILE A 57 1.74 0.91 -11.46
C ILE A 57 3.05 0.15 -11.23
N THR A 58 3.40 -0.03 -9.95
CA THR A 58 4.62 -0.73 -9.55
C THR A 58 4.45 -2.24 -9.65
N ALA A 59 5.45 -2.92 -10.22
CA ALA A 59 5.58 -4.37 -10.09
C ALA A 59 5.77 -4.77 -8.62
N VAL A 60 5.24 -5.94 -8.26
CA VAL A 60 5.22 -6.44 -6.88
C VAL A 60 6.40 -7.32 -6.55
N ASP A 61 6.83 -8.09 -7.54
CA ASP A 61 7.81 -9.15 -7.35
C ASP A 61 8.57 -9.39 -8.65
N ARG A 62 9.77 -9.92 -8.51
CA ARG A 62 10.48 -10.52 -9.62
C ARG A 62 11.01 -11.85 -9.16
N LYS A 63 11.15 -12.78 -10.09
CA LYS A 63 11.84 -14.02 -9.84
C LYS A 63 13.17 -14.01 -10.55
N LEU A 64 14.25 -14.25 -9.83
CA LEU A 64 15.56 -14.55 -10.40
C LEU A 64 15.73 -16.08 -10.56
N ASP A 65 16.53 -16.52 -11.52
CA ASP A 65 17.02 -17.89 -11.60
C ASP A 65 18.25 -18.11 -10.70
N SER A 66 18.80 -19.33 -10.70
CA SER A 66 19.97 -19.70 -9.90
C SER A 66 21.25 -18.95 -10.26
N THR A 67 21.27 -18.23 -11.38
CA THR A 67 22.39 -17.38 -11.82
C THR A 67 22.18 -15.90 -11.47
N GLY A 68 21.08 -15.57 -10.79
CA GLY A 68 20.66 -14.18 -10.54
C GLY A 68 20.11 -13.49 -11.80
N THR A 69 19.78 -14.25 -12.85
CA THR A 69 19.19 -13.72 -14.07
C THR A 69 17.68 -13.64 -13.89
N PRO A 70 17.05 -12.47 -14.12
CA PRO A 70 15.61 -12.36 -14.04
C PRO A 70 14.84 -13.31 -14.97
N LYS A 71 13.94 -14.07 -14.37
CA LYS A 71 13.03 -15.03 -15.01
C LYS A 71 11.72 -14.37 -15.40
N TRP A 72 11.04 -13.73 -14.44
CA TRP A 72 9.82 -12.97 -14.66
C TRP A 72 9.66 -11.82 -13.67
N VAL A 73 8.82 -10.84 -14.02
CA VAL A 73 8.38 -9.73 -13.14
C VAL A 73 6.86 -9.76 -13.02
N SER A 74 6.31 -9.57 -11.83
CA SER A 74 4.89 -9.76 -11.54
C SER A 74 4.21 -8.47 -11.12
N TRP A 75 2.96 -8.33 -11.53
CA TRP A 75 1.99 -7.36 -11.05
C TRP A 75 0.75 -8.02 -10.45
N SER A 76 0.63 -9.36 -10.42
CA SER A 76 -0.62 -10.08 -10.10
C SER A 76 -1.07 -10.06 -8.64
N ASP A 77 -0.52 -9.13 -7.85
CA ASP A 77 -1.08 -8.66 -6.58
C ASP A 77 -0.81 -7.15 -6.41
N GLY A 78 -0.81 -6.41 -7.52
CA GLY A 78 -0.27 -5.06 -7.72
C GLY A 78 -0.68 -4.04 -6.67
N ASN A 79 -1.95 -4.09 -6.29
CA ASN A 79 -2.56 -3.11 -5.41
C ASN A 79 -1.98 -3.11 -3.99
N SER A 80 -1.43 -4.21 -3.48
CA SER A 80 -0.82 -4.28 -2.13
C SER A 80 0.51 -3.53 -2.01
N ASN A 81 1.13 -3.19 -3.14
CA ASN A 81 2.37 -2.42 -3.22
C ASN A 81 2.16 -0.99 -3.68
N PHE A 82 1.04 -0.76 -4.35
CA PHE A 82 0.63 0.53 -4.82
C PHE A 82 0.50 1.53 -3.65
N ASN A 83 -0.01 1.09 -2.50
CA ASN A 83 -0.07 1.88 -1.26
C ASN A 83 1.32 2.31 -0.76
N HIS A 84 2.31 1.42 -0.76
CA HIS A 84 3.66 1.76 -0.31
C HIS A 84 4.30 2.81 -1.22
N TRP A 85 4.09 2.68 -2.53
CA TRP A 85 4.53 3.67 -3.50
C TRP A 85 3.93 5.06 -3.25
N LEU A 86 2.61 5.12 -3.05
CA LEU A 86 1.91 6.37 -2.71
C LEU A 86 2.43 6.99 -1.40
N GLY A 87 2.67 6.17 -0.36
CA GLY A 87 3.26 6.62 0.90
C GLY A 87 4.68 7.19 0.73
N ILE A 88 5.51 6.55 -0.09
CA ILE A 88 6.85 7.06 -0.44
C ILE A 88 6.76 8.40 -1.16
N LEU A 89 5.86 8.52 -2.15
CA LEU A 89 5.69 9.78 -2.88
C LEU A 89 5.18 10.91 -1.98
N ALA A 90 4.21 10.65 -1.11
CA ALA A 90 3.68 11.64 -0.18
C ALA A 90 4.76 12.13 0.82
N THR A 91 5.54 11.20 1.36
CA THR A 91 6.64 11.51 2.30
C THR A 91 7.82 12.19 1.61
N GLU A 92 8.19 11.77 0.40
CA GLU A 92 9.21 12.43 -0.42
C GLU A 92 8.79 13.86 -0.77
N TYR A 93 7.55 14.05 -1.25
CA TYR A 93 6.97 15.37 -1.53
C TYR A 93 7.11 16.31 -0.32
N ARG A 94 6.63 15.88 0.86
CA ARG A 94 6.66 16.72 2.06
C ARG A 94 8.09 17.01 2.49
N LEU A 95 8.96 16.00 2.47
CA LEU A 95 10.36 16.16 2.84
C LEU A 95 11.07 17.17 1.93
N LEU A 96 10.91 17.07 0.62
CA LEU A 96 11.51 17.99 -0.34
C LEU A 96 10.96 19.41 -0.17
N LYS A 97 9.62 19.54 -0.05
CA LYS A 97 8.94 20.83 0.12
C LYS A 97 9.36 21.56 1.39
N ASP A 98 9.37 20.86 2.53
CA ASP A 98 9.79 21.44 3.82
C ASP A 98 11.26 21.89 3.80
N ASN A 99 12.10 21.25 2.97
CA ASN A 99 13.51 21.60 2.78
C ASN A 99 13.75 22.55 1.60
N LYS A 100 12.70 23.10 0.96
CA LYS A 100 12.79 24.01 -0.20
C LYS A 100 13.57 23.40 -1.38
N GLN A 101 13.44 22.10 -1.57
CA GLN A 101 14.02 21.36 -2.70
C GLN A 101 12.95 21.17 -3.79
N ASP A 102 13.39 20.92 -5.02
CA ASP A 102 12.48 20.62 -6.13
C ASP A 102 11.74 19.31 -5.88
N TYR A 103 10.41 19.38 -5.82
CA TYR A 103 9.50 18.25 -5.60
C TYR A 103 8.64 17.94 -6.83
N THR A 104 8.89 18.61 -7.97
CA THR A 104 8.05 18.51 -9.18
C THR A 104 7.92 17.07 -9.67
N GLN A 105 9.01 16.32 -9.70
CA GLN A 105 9.00 14.91 -10.13
C GLN A 105 8.16 14.03 -9.18
N SER A 106 8.25 14.25 -7.87
CA SER A 106 7.47 13.48 -6.88
C SER A 106 5.98 13.81 -6.98
N LEU A 107 5.63 15.08 -7.20
CA LEU A 107 4.26 15.52 -7.44
C LEU A 107 3.70 14.93 -8.74
N GLU A 108 4.47 14.98 -9.83
CA GLU A 108 4.11 14.38 -11.13
C GLU A 108 3.80 12.89 -10.99
N MET A 109 4.70 12.13 -10.36
CA MET A 109 4.50 10.71 -10.13
C MET A 109 3.30 10.42 -9.21
N LEU A 110 3.04 11.26 -8.21
CA LEU A 110 1.88 11.12 -7.33
C LEU A 110 0.57 11.32 -8.09
N VAL A 111 0.48 12.37 -8.92
CA VAL A 111 -0.68 12.60 -9.79
C VAL A 111 -0.88 11.43 -10.74
N TYR A 112 0.18 10.96 -11.40
CA TYR A 112 0.11 9.83 -12.31
C TYR A 112 -0.33 8.52 -11.63
N SER A 113 0.12 8.28 -10.40
CA SER A 113 -0.29 7.10 -9.64
C SER A 113 -1.74 7.21 -9.17
N LEU A 114 -2.22 8.34 -8.65
CA LEU A 114 -3.64 8.47 -8.33
C LEU A 114 -4.53 8.32 -9.58
N LEU A 115 -4.10 8.82 -10.74
CA LEU A 115 -4.79 8.58 -12.02
C LEU A 115 -4.76 7.12 -12.44
N ALA A 116 -3.71 6.37 -12.11
CA ALA A 116 -3.69 4.92 -12.33
C ALA A 116 -4.73 4.20 -11.45
N ILE A 117 -5.01 4.68 -10.24
CA ILE A 117 -6.11 4.14 -9.41
C ILE A 117 -7.46 4.40 -10.08
N GLU A 118 -7.71 5.63 -10.54
CA GLU A 118 -8.95 5.95 -11.24
C GLU A 118 -9.12 5.12 -12.52
N ARG A 119 -8.01 4.85 -13.23
CA ARG A 119 -7.99 3.93 -14.37
C ARG A 119 -8.35 2.50 -13.93
N LEU A 120 -7.71 1.99 -12.89
CA LEU A 120 -8.02 0.65 -12.38
C LEU A 120 -9.49 0.55 -12.00
N ASP A 121 -10.07 1.55 -11.34
CA ASP A 121 -11.50 1.59 -11.00
C ASP A 121 -12.37 1.57 -12.27
N LEU A 122 -12.22 2.58 -13.13
CA LEU A 122 -13.04 2.77 -14.33
C LEU A 122 -13.10 1.53 -15.24
N TYR A 123 -11.97 0.84 -15.41
CA TYR A 123 -11.86 -0.29 -16.33
C TYR A 123 -12.11 -1.65 -15.67
N SER A 124 -12.36 -1.72 -14.35
CA SER A 124 -12.52 -2.98 -13.63
C SER A 124 -13.70 -3.80 -14.09
N GLU A 125 -14.91 -3.23 -14.03
CA GLU A 125 -16.15 -3.87 -14.44
C GLU A 125 -16.11 -4.24 -15.92
N TYR A 126 -15.54 -3.37 -16.75
CA TYR A 126 -15.36 -3.65 -18.18
C TYR A 126 -14.46 -4.89 -18.39
N ALA A 127 -13.30 -4.93 -17.73
CA ALA A 127 -12.36 -6.03 -17.83
C ALA A 127 -12.96 -7.35 -17.33
N LEU A 128 -13.77 -7.31 -16.26
CA LEU A 128 -14.46 -8.47 -15.72
C LEU A 128 -15.59 -8.95 -16.64
N ARG A 129 -16.43 -8.06 -17.18
CA ARG A 129 -17.46 -8.44 -18.17
C ARG A 129 -16.83 -9.13 -19.38
N HIS A 130 -15.73 -8.58 -19.89
CA HIS A 130 -15.02 -9.18 -21.01
C HIS A 130 -14.49 -10.58 -20.65
N HIS A 131 -14.00 -10.78 -19.42
CA HIS A 131 -13.55 -12.08 -18.95
C HIS A 131 -14.68 -13.11 -18.89
N HIS A 132 -15.88 -12.69 -18.47
CA HIS A 132 -17.06 -13.53 -18.38
C HIS A 132 -17.85 -13.65 -19.69
N GLY A 133 -17.39 -13.06 -20.79
CA GLY A 133 -18.12 -13.10 -22.07
C GLY A 133 -19.44 -12.32 -22.07
N LEU A 134 -19.55 -11.29 -21.23
CA LEU A 134 -20.75 -10.46 -21.05
C LEU A 134 -20.69 -9.12 -21.81
N VAL A 135 -19.70 -8.96 -22.68
CA VAL A 135 -19.49 -7.77 -23.53
C VAL A 135 -20.09 -8.03 -24.91
N ASP A 136 -20.81 -7.05 -25.46
CA ASP A 136 -21.24 -7.10 -26.85
C ASP A 136 -20.04 -6.78 -27.74
N SER A 137 -19.49 -7.81 -28.38
CA SER A 137 -18.32 -7.70 -29.27
C SER A 137 -18.61 -6.96 -30.58
N THR A 138 -19.87 -6.63 -30.86
CA THR A 138 -20.26 -5.81 -32.02
C THR A 138 -20.15 -4.31 -31.73
N GLN A 139 -20.11 -3.93 -30.44
CA GLN A 139 -19.99 -2.55 -30.01
C GLN A 139 -18.53 -2.17 -29.75
N PRO A 140 -18.14 -0.91 -30.00
CA PRO A 140 -16.84 -0.41 -29.56
C PRO A 140 -16.65 -0.53 -28.04
N ASP A 141 -15.43 -0.84 -27.58
CA ASP A 141 -15.08 -0.98 -26.15
C ASP A 141 -15.59 0.19 -25.27
N ILE A 142 -15.53 1.41 -25.80
CA ILE A 142 -15.96 2.63 -25.08
C ILE A 142 -17.45 2.62 -24.71
N VAL A 143 -18.29 1.92 -25.47
CA VAL A 143 -19.74 1.77 -25.22
C VAL A 143 -20.01 0.78 -24.08
N ASN A 144 -19.08 -0.15 -23.84
CA ASN A 144 -19.18 -1.16 -22.80
C ASN A 144 -18.74 -0.66 -21.42
N ILE A 145 -18.16 0.54 -21.36
CA ILE A 145 -17.81 1.26 -20.12
C ILE A 145 -19.00 2.10 -19.70
N LYS A 146 -19.59 1.80 -18.53
CA LYS A 146 -20.74 2.55 -18.00
C LYS A 146 -20.23 3.65 -17.07
N TYR A 147 -20.25 4.86 -17.60
CA TYR A 147 -19.82 6.06 -16.88
C TYR A 147 -21.04 6.90 -16.46
N PRO A 148 -21.08 7.43 -15.22
CA PRO A 148 -20.02 7.41 -14.19
C PRO A 148 -20.05 6.20 -13.26
N GLU A 149 -20.94 5.22 -13.49
CA GLU A 149 -21.21 4.15 -12.53
C GLU A 149 -20.01 3.23 -12.24
N TYR A 150 -19.02 3.17 -13.14
CA TYR A 150 -17.82 2.36 -12.97
C TYR A 150 -16.67 3.05 -12.23
N ILE A 151 -16.80 4.34 -11.86
CA ILE A 151 -15.86 4.95 -10.91
C ILE A 151 -16.51 4.89 -9.53
N ASN A 152 -16.29 3.77 -8.83
CA ASN A 152 -17.08 3.39 -7.67
C ASN A 152 -16.29 2.67 -6.56
N GLY A 153 -14.97 2.54 -6.71
CA GLY A 153 -14.06 1.95 -5.73
C GLY A 153 -13.81 0.45 -5.90
N PHE A 154 -14.33 -0.18 -6.96
CA PHE A 154 -14.03 -1.59 -7.23
C PHE A 154 -12.82 -1.67 -8.16
N LEU A 155 -11.64 -1.98 -7.63
CA LEU A 155 -10.41 -2.06 -8.41
C LEU A 155 -10.08 -3.51 -8.82
N ILE A 156 -9.60 -3.69 -10.04
CA ILE A 156 -8.82 -4.86 -10.45
C ILE A 156 -7.38 -4.73 -9.92
N ARG A 157 -6.71 -5.85 -9.67
CA ARG A 157 -5.38 -5.86 -9.00
C ARG A 157 -4.25 -5.25 -9.81
N ASP A 158 -4.35 -5.31 -11.14
CA ASP A 158 -3.44 -4.69 -12.09
C ASP A 158 -4.10 -4.63 -13.48
N ASP A 159 -3.52 -3.87 -14.40
CA ASP A 159 -3.92 -3.85 -15.81
C ASP A 159 -2.77 -4.07 -16.79
N VAL A 160 -1.77 -4.87 -16.41
CA VAL A 160 -0.58 -5.11 -17.22
C VAL A 160 -0.84 -6.11 -18.36
N THR A 161 -1.03 -5.58 -19.56
CA THR A 161 -1.34 -6.39 -20.74
C THR A 161 -0.11 -6.86 -21.52
N LEU A 162 -0.32 -7.78 -22.46
CA LEU A 162 0.70 -8.16 -23.44
C LEU A 162 1.15 -6.96 -24.30
N GLY A 163 0.23 -6.04 -24.60
CA GLY A 163 0.55 -4.81 -25.33
C GLY A 163 1.54 -3.93 -24.56
N PHE A 164 1.28 -3.73 -23.26
CA PHE A 164 2.23 -3.06 -22.36
C PHE A 164 3.60 -3.74 -22.38
N TRP A 165 3.65 -5.06 -22.20
CA TRP A 165 4.93 -5.78 -22.18
C TRP A 165 5.69 -5.64 -23.51
N ARG A 166 5.02 -5.81 -24.65
CA ARG A 166 5.63 -5.64 -25.98
C ARG A 166 6.24 -4.25 -26.17
N GLN A 167 5.62 -3.22 -25.59
CA GLN A 167 6.12 -1.85 -25.67
C GLN A 167 7.27 -1.58 -24.68
N TYR A 168 7.17 -2.07 -23.45
CA TYR A 168 8.04 -1.64 -22.35
C TYR A 168 8.99 -2.69 -21.78
N TYR A 169 9.03 -3.92 -22.27
CA TYR A 169 9.93 -4.95 -21.74
C TYR A 169 11.41 -4.52 -21.67
N LYS A 170 11.83 -3.59 -22.54
CA LYS A 170 13.20 -3.04 -22.54
C LYS A 170 13.51 -2.18 -21.32
N HIS A 171 12.49 -1.52 -20.76
CA HIS A 171 12.61 -0.67 -19.59
C HIS A 171 13.09 -1.45 -18.37
N PHE A 172 12.58 -2.66 -18.17
CA PHE A 172 12.89 -3.54 -17.03
C PHE A 172 14.29 -4.21 -17.13
N ASN A 173 15.33 -3.46 -17.51
CA ASN A 173 16.74 -3.87 -17.50
C ASN A 173 17.10 -5.10 -18.40
N ASN A 174 16.73 -4.97 -19.69
CA ASN A 174 17.09 -5.82 -20.86
C ASN A 174 18.61 -6.09 -20.98
N PRO A 175 19.09 -7.31 -21.36
CA PRO A 175 18.40 -8.42 -22.04
C PRO A 175 17.93 -9.60 -21.19
N LYS A 176 17.97 -9.50 -19.87
CA LYS A 176 17.76 -10.69 -19.03
C LYS A 176 16.33 -11.24 -19.05
N TYR A 177 15.30 -10.39 -19.04
CA TYR A 177 13.91 -10.84 -19.19
C TYR A 177 13.56 -11.24 -20.63
N GLY A 178 14.09 -10.53 -21.63
CA GLY A 178 13.86 -10.81 -23.05
C GLY A 178 12.43 -10.49 -23.56
N TRP A 179 12.21 -10.78 -24.84
CA TRP A 179 10.88 -10.74 -25.46
C TRP A 179 9.96 -11.79 -24.83
N HIS A 180 8.65 -11.59 -24.88
CA HIS A 180 7.72 -12.58 -24.35
C HIS A 180 7.81 -13.88 -25.17
N ASN A 181 7.83 -15.03 -24.48
CA ASN A 181 7.57 -16.30 -25.13
C ASN A 181 6.11 -16.68 -24.84
N GLU A 182 5.27 -16.67 -25.89
CA GLU A 182 3.87 -17.08 -25.78
C GLU A 182 3.82 -18.58 -25.43
N SER A 183 3.14 -18.89 -24.34
CA SER A 183 2.76 -20.25 -23.95
C SER A 183 1.24 -20.40 -24.06
N LYS A 184 0.73 -21.62 -23.88
CA LYS A 184 -0.72 -21.84 -23.77
C LYS A 184 -1.33 -21.07 -22.60
N ASP A 185 -0.53 -20.87 -21.55
CA ASP A 185 -0.91 -20.23 -20.30
C ASP A 185 -0.26 -18.83 -20.20
N GLY A 186 -0.32 -18.01 -21.25
CA GLY A 186 0.18 -16.63 -21.19
C GLY A 186 1.67 -16.46 -21.52
N THR A 187 2.43 -15.74 -20.67
CA THR A 187 3.84 -15.45 -20.94
C THR A 187 4.72 -15.85 -19.77
N ASN A 188 5.92 -16.36 -20.06
CA ASN A 188 6.88 -16.75 -19.02
C ASN A 188 7.77 -15.60 -18.51
N ARG A 189 7.56 -14.36 -18.96
CA ARG A 189 8.44 -13.20 -18.70
C ARG A 189 7.82 -12.11 -17.83
N TYR A 190 6.51 -12.00 -17.80
CA TYR A 190 5.81 -11.23 -16.79
C TYR A 190 4.72 -12.06 -16.13
N SER A 191 4.08 -11.55 -15.10
CA SER A 191 2.86 -12.10 -14.49
C SER A 191 1.88 -10.96 -14.27
N SER A 192 0.62 -11.15 -14.67
CA SER A 192 -0.48 -10.20 -14.51
C SER A 192 -1.81 -10.94 -14.49
N ILE A 193 -2.85 -10.36 -13.88
CA ILE A 193 -4.23 -10.89 -13.98
C ILE A 193 -4.76 -10.96 -15.43
N PHE A 194 -4.13 -10.27 -16.39
CA PHE A 194 -4.49 -10.31 -17.80
C PHE A 194 -3.86 -11.49 -18.57
N GLN A 195 -3.08 -12.35 -17.92
CA GLN A 195 -2.53 -13.55 -18.55
C GLN A 195 -3.58 -14.65 -18.69
N LYS A 196 -3.69 -15.22 -19.91
CA LYS A 196 -4.63 -16.31 -20.20
C LYS A 196 -4.29 -17.55 -19.37
N GLY A 197 -5.28 -18.14 -18.69
CA GLY A 197 -5.20 -19.48 -18.10
C GLY A 197 -4.39 -19.63 -16.81
N VAL A 198 -3.58 -18.63 -16.42
CA VAL A 198 -2.70 -18.74 -15.22
C VAL A 198 -3.35 -18.16 -13.98
N ILE A 199 -4.02 -17.02 -14.12
CA ILE A 199 -4.57 -16.26 -13.00
C ILE A 199 -5.97 -15.84 -13.39
N PRO A 200 -7.02 -16.28 -12.67
CA PRO A 200 -8.36 -15.73 -12.84
C PRO A 200 -8.27 -14.21 -12.72
N LYS A 201 -9.09 -13.44 -13.47
CA LYS A 201 -9.14 -12.00 -13.21
C LYS A 201 -9.66 -11.79 -11.80
N GLN A 202 -8.75 -11.44 -10.89
CA GLN A 202 -9.06 -11.24 -9.49
C GLN A 202 -9.49 -9.80 -9.30
N GLY A 203 -10.62 -9.64 -8.61
CA GLY A 203 -11.00 -8.35 -8.05
C GLY A 203 -10.11 -7.98 -6.88
N MET A 204 -10.33 -6.76 -6.40
CA MET A 204 -9.83 -6.23 -5.14
C MET A 204 -10.05 -7.21 -3.99
N SER A 205 -9.07 -7.26 -3.09
CA SER A 205 -9.15 -7.91 -1.79
C SER A 205 -9.23 -6.88 -0.67
N GLN A 206 -9.61 -7.32 0.52
CA GLN A 206 -9.76 -6.44 1.68
C GLN A 206 -8.45 -5.76 2.08
N ASP A 207 -7.35 -6.51 2.10
CA ASP A 207 -6.03 -6.03 2.45
C ASP A 207 -5.59 -4.88 1.52
N ASN A 208 -5.93 -4.94 0.22
CA ASN A 208 -5.70 -3.84 -0.72
C ASN A 208 -6.41 -2.55 -0.26
N ILE A 209 -7.67 -2.63 0.17
CA ILE A 209 -8.39 -1.45 0.69
C ILE A 209 -7.70 -0.94 1.96
N ILE A 210 -7.40 -1.84 2.91
CA ILE A 210 -6.80 -1.47 4.19
C ILE A 210 -5.48 -0.72 3.99
N TYR A 211 -4.59 -1.24 3.14
CA TYR A 211 -3.32 -0.57 2.90
C TYR A 211 -3.48 0.70 2.06
N MET A 212 -4.45 0.74 1.15
CA MET A 212 -4.78 1.97 0.44
C MET A 212 -5.27 3.07 1.38
N LEU A 213 -6.09 2.75 2.40
CA LEU A 213 -6.51 3.73 3.41
C LEU A 213 -5.30 4.32 4.16
N GLN A 214 -4.29 3.49 4.43
CA GLN A 214 -3.05 3.96 5.06
C GLN A 214 -2.29 4.96 4.18
N SER A 215 -2.14 4.68 2.88
CA SER A 215 -1.45 5.61 1.97
C SER A 215 -2.26 6.87 1.69
N LEU A 216 -3.59 6.76 1.57
CA LEU A 216 -4.49 7.90 1.41
C LEU A 216 -4.44 8.82 2.64
N ALA A 217 -4.39 8.26 3.86
CA ALA A 217 -4.22 9.05 5.07
C ALA A 217 -2.88 9.82 5.09
N LEU A 218 -1.78 9.21 4.62
CA LEU A 218 -0.51 9.91 4.45
C LEU A 218 -0.60 11.03 3.42
N ILE A 219 -1.23 10.79 2.26
CA ILE A 219 -1.43 11.83 1.25
C ILE A 219 -2.21 13.00 1.86
N LYS A 220 -3.31 12.72 2.56
CA LYS A 220 -4.13 13.75 3.21
C LYS A 220 -3.37 14.55 4.27
N ALA A 221 -2.51 13.89 5.04
CA ALA A 221 -1.72 14.54 6.07
C ALA A 221 -0.52 15.33 5.53
N LEU A 222 0.05 14.91 4.40
CA LEU A 222 1.37 15.37 3.95
C LEU A 222 1.36 16.15 2.65
N VAL A 223 0.32 16.06 1.81
CA VAL A 223 0.31 16.66 0.48
C VAL A 223 -0.65 17.85 0.46
N ASP A 224 -0.14 19.02 0.07
CA ASP A 224 -0.96 20.23 -0.05
C ASP A 224 -1.71 20.23 -1.39
N ASN A 225 -2.66 21.14 -1.54
CA ASN A 225 -3.25 21.41 -2.86
C ASN A 225 -2.20 22.10 -3.75
N GLU A 226 -2.04 21.62 -4.97
CA GLU A 226 -0.92 21.98 -5.84
C GLU A 226 -1.41 22.40 -7.23
N SER A 227 -0.66 23.32 -7.84
CA SER A 227 -0.78 23.57 -9.27
C SER A 227 -0.22 22.37 -10.04
N ILE A 228 -0.92 21.98 -11.09
CA ILE A 228 -0.50 20.94 -12.04
C ILE A 228 -0.33 21.51 -13.46
N SER A 229 -0.26 22.83 -13.61
CA SER A 229 -0.10 23.51 -14.90
C SER A 229 1.11 23.04 -15.70
N ASP A 230 2.17 22.62 -15.01
CA ASP A 230 3.43 22.16 -15.63
C ASP A 230 3.49 20.63 -15.76
N ILE A 231 2.48 19.91 -15.28
CA ILE A 231 2.42 18.44 -15.35
C ILE A 231 1.65 18.03 -16.60
N ARG A 232 2.34 17.35 -17.51
CA ARG A 232 1.72 16.86 -18.74
C ARG A 232 0.87 15.63 -18.48
N VAL A 233 -0.44 15.73 -18.60
CA VAL A 233 -1.35 14.59 -18.50
C VAL A 233 -2.06 14.35 -19.84
N ASN A 234 -1.87 13.18 -20.44
CA ASN A 234 -2.54 12.78 -21.68
C ASN A 234 -3.60 11.71 -21.38
N PHE A 235 -4.87 12.06 -21.58
CA PHE A 235 -5.99 11.13 -21.53
C PHE A 235 -6.38 10.64 -22.93
N ILE A 236 -6.85 9.40 -23.02
CA ILE A 236 -7.38 8.79 -24.25
C ILE A 236 -8.86 9.17 -24.43
N ASN A 237 -9.59 9.33 -23.34
CA ASN A 237 -11.00 9.75 -23.31
C ASN A 237 -11.24 10.83 -22.23
N ASN A 238 -12.50 11.25 -22.03
CA ASN A 238 -12.85 12.32 -21.09
C ASN A 238 -13.55 11.84 -19.81
N TYR A 239 -13.65 10.52 -19.55
CA TYR A 239 -14.35 9.98 -18.38
C TYR A 239 -13.66 10.36 -17.07
N ILE A 240 -12.38 10.03 -16.90
CA ILE A 240 -11.61 10.39 -15.70
C ILE A 240 -11.53 11.93 -15.55
N PRO A 241 -11.12 12.72 -16.57
CA PRO A 241 -11.08 14.18 -16.45
C PRO A 241 -12.42 14.80 -16.05
N ARG A 242 -13.52 14.34 -16.66
CA ARG A 242 -14.86 14.83 -16.35
C ARG A 242 -15.27 14.47 -14.93
N TYR A 243 -14.95 13.26 -14.47
CA TYR A 243 -15.23 12.83 -13.10
C TYR A 243 -14.50 13.71 -12.10
N LEU A 244 -13.18 13.84 -12.25
CA LEU A 244 -12.33 14.64 -11.37
C LEU A 244 -12.78 16.12 -11.32
N ASN A 245 -13.16 16.70 -12.45
CA ASN A 245 -13.70 18.07 -12.49
C ASN A 245 -15.08 18.17 -11.83
N THR A 246 -15.95 17.16 -11.99
CA THR A 246 -17.29 17.14 -11.37
C THR A 246 -17.20 17.02 -9.85
N GLN A 247 -16.24 16.25 -9.33
CA GLN A 247 -15.97 16.14 -7.90
C GLN A 247 -15.21 17.35 -7.33
N GLY A 248 -14.76 18.28 -8.18
CA GLY A 248 -13.92 19.40 -7.77
C GLY A 248 -12.49 19.00 -7.37
N ILE A 249 -12.06 17.78 -7.70
CA ILE A 249 -10.71 17.27 -7.46
C ILE A 249 -9.69 18.00 -8.32
N ILE A 250 -10.05 18.31 -9.58
CA ILE A 250 -9.24 19.15 -10.47
C ILE A 250 -10.05 20.39 -10.83
N LYS A 251 -9.50 21.57 -10.56
CA LYS A 251 -10.12 22.85 -10.92
C LYS A 251 -9.03 23.91 -11.14
N ASN A 252 -9.17 24.70 -12.21
CA ASN A 252 -8.27 25.80 -12.54
C ASN A 252 -6.78 25.38 -12.51
N ASP A 253 -6.44 24.30 -13.21
CA ASP A 253 -5.10 23.74 -13.28
C ASP A 253 -4.49 23.37 -11.92
N SER A 254 -5.32 23.16 -10.90
CA SER A 254 -4.90 22.73 -9.56
C SER A 254 -5.56 21.40 -9.19
N VAL A 255 -4.84 20.57 -8.43
CA VAL A 255 -5.34 19.34 -7.81
C VAL A 255 -5.61 19.59 -6.33
N TYR A 256 -6.78 19.15 -5.88
CA TYR A 256 -7.22 19.18 -4.49
C TYR A 256 -7.11 17.78 -3.89
N PHE A 257 -5.95 17.47 -3.30
CA PHE A 257 -5.63 16.12 -2.83
C PHE A 257 -6.50 15.69 -1.65
N ASP A 258 -6.92 16.63 -0.80
CA ASP A 258 -7.85 16.39 0.30
C ASP A 258 -9.20 15.86 -0.22
N ILE A 259 -9.76 16.50 -1.24
CA ILE A 259 -11.01 16.10 -1.89
C ILE A 259 -10.83 14.75 -2.60
N TRP A 260 -9.70 14.55 -3.29
CA TRP A 260 -9.43 13.29 -3.99
C TRP A 260 -9.35 12.11 -3.03
N VAL A 261 -8.62 12.29 -1.93
CA VAL A 261 -8.51 11.27 -0.88
C VAL A 261 -9.89 10.96 -0.29
N ASP A 262 -10.70 11.99 -0.01
CA ASP A 262 -12.04 11.78 0.55
C ASP A 262 -12.97 11.01 -0.38
N ASP A 263 -12.91 11.30 -1.68
CA ASP A 263 -13.67 10.60 -2.71
C ASP A 263 -13.23 9.14 -2.87
N LEU A 264 -11.93 8.88 -2.94
CA LEU A 264 -11.37 7.53 -3.03
C LEU A 264 -11.71 6.70 -1.79
N THR A 265 -11.52 7.25 -0.59
CA THR A 265 -11.85 6.57 0.67
C THR A 265 -13.34 6.25 0.75
N ASP A 266 -14.22 7.17 0.37
CA ASP A 266 -15.67 6.97 0.37
C ASP A 266 -16.08 5.79 -0.53
N ARG A 267 -15.57 5.77 -1.78
CA ARG A 267 -15.81 4.70 -2.74
C ARG A 267 -15.30 3.35 -2.26
N LEU A 268 -14.05 3.28 -1.82
CA LEU A 268 -13.41 2.04 -1.36
C LEU A 268 -14.14 1.42 -0.17
N VAL A 269 -14.51 2.22 0.82
CA VAL A 269 -15.15 1.72 2.05
C VAL A 269 -16.59 1.28 1.77
N LYS A 270 -17.34 2.04 0.95
CA LYS A 270 -18.70 1.63 0.55
C LYS A 270 -18.72 0.33 -0.24
N ARG A 271 -17.63 -0.03 -0.92
CA ARG A 271 -17.48 -1.33 -1.59
C ARG A 271 -17.33 -2.51 -0.63
N MET A 272 -17.07 -2.25 0.64
CA MET A 272 -17.10 -3.26 1.70
C MET A 272 -18.45 -3.34 2.41
N GLN A 273 -19.40 -2.43 2.15
CA GLN A 273 -20.64 -2.29 2.91
C GLN A 273 -21.83 -2.69 2.06
N HIS A 274 -22.53 -3.74 2.47
CA HIS A 274 -23.66 -4.27 1.73
C HIS A 274 -24.93 -4.29 2.57
N PRO A 275 -26.03 -3.65 2.12
CA PRO A 275 -27.29 -3.69 2.86
C PRO A 275 -27.90 -5.10 2.88
N TYR A 276 -27.77 -5.86 1.79
CA TYR A 276 -28.30 -7.23 1.63
C TYR A 276 -27.54 -8.02 0.55
N PRO A 277 -27.51 -9.36 0.63
CA PRO A 277 -27.82 -10.17 1.82
C PRO A 277 -26.65 -10.15 2.82
N GLU A 278 -26.95 -10.42 4.09
CA GLU A 278 -25.91 -10.72 5.07
C GLU A 278 -25.11 -11.96 4.64
N GLN A 279 -23.79 -11.94 4.85
CA GLN A 279 -22.94 -13.09 4.61
C GLN A 279 -22.64 -13.80 5.92
N GLU A 280 -22.85 -15.11 5.93
CA GLU A 280 -22.51 -15.97 7.05
C GLU A 280 -21.00 -16.20 7.12
N ILE A 281 -20.40 -15.91 8.27
CA ILE A 281 -19.01 -16.22 8.57
C ILE A 281 -18.94 -17.64 9.13
N VAL A 282 -18.18 -18.49 8.44
CA VAL A 282 -18.07 -19.92 8.75
C VAL A 282 -16.66 -20.23 9.23
N LEU A 283 -16.52 -20.94 10.36
CA LEU A 283 -15.21 -21.46 10.75
C LEU A 283 -14.75 -22.57 9.80
N LYS A 284 -13.46 -22.56 9.46
CA LYS A 284 -12.80 -23.63 8.69
C LYS A 284 -12.24 -24.68 9.66
N PRO A 285 -12.92 -25.82 9.91
CA PRO A 285 -12.35 -26.86 10.77
C PRO A 285 -11.09 -27.52 10.19
N HIS A 286 -10.86 -27.51 8.86
CA HIS A 286 -9.69 -28.13 8.22
C HIS A 286 -9.18 -27.37 6.96
N LYS A 287 -7.92 -27.64 6.56
CA LYS A 287 -7.16 -27.04 5.43
C LYS A 287 -7.85 -27.19 4.05
N GLY A 288 -8.86 -26.38 3.77
CA GLY A 288 -9.45 -26.22 2.44
C GLY A 288 -9.81 -24.75 2.20
N MET A 289 -9.68 -24.29 0.95
CA MET A 289 -10.28 -23.02 0.51
C MET A 289 -11.79 -23.17 0.72
N ALA A 290 -12.39 -22.36 1.61
CA ALA A 290 -13.81 -22.49 1.86
C ALA A 290 -14.61 -21.98 0.66
N ARG A 291 -15.87 -22.39 0.65
CA ARG A 291 -16.92 -21.75 -0.09
C ARG A 291 -17.91 -21.24 0.95
N PRO A 292 -18.57 -20.10 0.73
CA PRO A 292 -19.62 -19.64 1.62
C PRO A 292 -20.66 -20.75 1.71
N SER A 293 -21.01 -21.11 2.93
CA SER A 293 -21.98 -22.17 3.20
C SER A 293 -23.31 -21.75 2.58
N LYS A 294 -23.79 -22.48 1.56
CA LYS A 294 -25.13 -22.23 1.03
C LYS A 294 -26.25 -22.79 1.93
N LEU A 295 -25.95 -23.70 2.88
CA LEU A 295 -26.94 -24.50 3.63
C LEU A 295 -26.55 -24.96 5.07
N ASN A 296 -25.64 -24.24 5.72
CA ASN A 296 -25.30 -24.22 7.16
C ASN A 296 -24.95 -25.50 7.92
N PHE A 297 -23.64 -25.66 8.19
CA PHE A 297 -23.11 -26.20 9.46
C PHE A 297 -21.81 -25.44 9.81
N GLY A 298 -21.78 -24.71 10.93
CA GLY A 298 -20.57 -24.00 11.41
C GLY A 298 -20.52 -22.47 11.22
N GLY A 299 -21.62 -21.82 10.82
CA GLY A 299 -21.74 -20.36 10.83
C GLY A 299 -21.73 -19.82 12.26
N ILE A 300 -20.80 -18.92 12.59
CA ILE A 300 -20.69 -18.31 13.93
C ILE A 300 -21.48 -17.01 14.01
N MET A 301 -21.55 -16.28 12.90
CA MET A 301 -22.07 -14.92 12.88
C MET A 301 -22.34 -14.45 11.45
N ASN A 302 -23.14 -13.41 11.31
CA ASN A 302 -23.41 -12.74 10.04
C ASN A 302 -22.67 -11.42 9.99
N SER A 303 -22.24 -11.03 8.79
CA SER A 303 -21.61 -9.73 8.54
C SER A 303 -22.15 -9.12 7.27
N ARG A 304 -22.45 -7.83 7.34
CA ARG A 304 -22.72 -6.99 6.16
C ARG A 304 -21.47 -6.30 5.60
N TRP A 305 -20.32 -6.62 6.20
CA TRP A 305 -19.01 -6.25 5.71
C TRP A 305 -18.43 -7.39 4.86
N TYR A 306 -18.40 -7.19 3.54
CA TYR A 306 -17.81 -8.10 2.54
C TYR A 306 -17.60 -7.35 1.22
N ILE A 307 -16.88 -7.93 0.27
CA ILE A 307 -16.66 -7.40 -1.08
C ILE A 307 -17.25 -8.41 -2.07
N SER A 308 -18.13 -7.92 -2.94
CA SER A 308 -18.68 -8.72 -4.05
C SER A 308 -18.18 -8.22 -5.39
N ASN A 309 -17.97 -9.16 -6.33
CA ASN A 309 -17.77 -8.85 -7.73
C ASN A 309 -19.03 -8.17 -8.29
N PRO A 310 -18.96 -6.92 -8.78
CA PRO A 310 -20.14 -6.17 -9.25
C PRO A 310 -20.76 -6.73 -10.54
N ILE A 311 -20.08 -7.67 -11.22
CA ILE A 311 -20.55 -8.30 -12.44
C ILE A 311 -21.26 -9.61 -12.17
N THR A 312 -20.71 -10.46 -11.32
CA THR A 312 -21.28 -11.79 -11.04
C THR A 312 -22.07 -11.85 -9.74
N ASN A 313 -21.94 -10.85 -8.88
CA ASN A 313 -22.39 -10.83 -7.48
C ASN A 313 -21.77 -11.94 -6.60
N ASP A 314 -20.75 -12.65 -7.10
CA ASP A 314 -20.01 -13.60 -6.29
C ASP A 314 -19.09 -12.87 -5.31
N LEU A 315 -18.84 -13.47 -4.15
CA LEU A 315 -17.88 -12.92 -3.20
C LEU A 315 -16.44 -13.07 -3.72
N VAL A 316 -15.58 -12.10 -3.43
CA VAL A 316 -14.15 -12.17 -3.77
C VAL A 316 -13.39 -13.03 -2.75
N ALA A 317 -12.43 -13.85 -3.20
CA ALA A 317 -11.78 -14.88 -2.36
C ALA A 317 -11.07 -14.36 -1.07
N GLU A 318 -10.70 -13.08 -1.03
CA GLU A 318 -10.00 -12.41 0.07
C GLU A 318 -10.76 -11.14 0.53
N GLY A 319 -12.08 -11.18 0.40
CA GLY A 319 -13.00 -10.13 0.82
C GLY A 319 -14.39 -10.67 1.11
N ASN A 320 -14.57 -11.99 1.11
CA ASN A 320 -15.84 -12.66 1.33
C ASN A 320 -16.18 -12.87 2.82
N GLY A 321 -15.26 -12.52 3.73
CA GLY A 321 -15.41 -12.72 5.17
C GLY A 321 -15.06 -14.13 5.67
N GLU A 322 -14.67 -15.06 4.80
CA GLU A 322 -14.32 -16.45 5.19
C GLU A 322 -13.00 -16.57 5.97
N ASP A 323 -12.16 -15.55 5.95
CA ASP A 323 -10.95 -15.44 6.77
C ASP A 323 -11.20 -14.67 8.07
N MET A 324 -12.48 -14.33 8.35
CA MET A 324 -12.93 -13.43 9.41
C MET A 324 -12.35 -12.01 9.32
N GLY A 325 -11.43 -11.73 8.38
CA GLY A 325 -10.70 -10.48 8.27
C GLY A 325 -11.64 -9.31 8.04
N VAL A 326 -12.63 -9.48 7.15
CA VAL A 326 -13.52 -8.37 6.75
C VAL A 326 -14.34 -7.87 7.92
N TRP A 327 -14.87 -8.79 8.71
CA TRP A 327 -15.64 -8.43 9.89
C TRP A 327 -14.76 -7.95 11.04
N MET A 328 -13.67 -8.65 11.34
CA MET A 328 -12.78 -8.28 12.45
C MET A 328 -12.16 -6.91 12.25
N ASN A 329 -11.86 -6.53 11.01
CA ASN A 329 -11.33 -5.22 10.67
C ASN A 329 -12.41 -4.17 10.41
N SER A 330 -13.71 -4.51 10.40
CA SER A 330 -14.80 -3.57 10.09
C SER A 330 -14.76 -2.31 10.97
N TYR A 331 -14.47 -2.48 12.26
CA TYR A 331 -14.26 -1.38 13.19
C TYR A 331 -13.09 -0.50 12.75
N GLY A 332 -11.90 -1.08 12.55
CA GLY A 332 -10.71 -0.32 12.16
C GLY A 332 -10.83 0.36 10.79
N VAL A 333 -11.50 -0.29 9.82
CA VAL A 333 -11.77 0.30 8.50
C VAL A 333 -12.67 1.51 8.63
N ALA A 334 -13.75 1.41 9.40
CA ALA A 334 -14.66 2.53 9.64
C ALA A 334 -13.95 3.68 10.37
N GLU A 335 -13.19 3.40 11.43
CA GLU A 335 -12.42 4.42 12.17
C GLU A 335 -11.38 5.11 11.27
N ALA A 336 -10.64 4.36 10.44
CA ALA A 336 -9.70 4.93 9.48
C ALA A 336 -10.39 5.83 8.46
N ALA A 337 -11.53 5.40 7.91
CA ALA A 337 -12.31 6.17 6.96
C ALA A 337 -12.95 7.42 7.60
N ASN A 338 -13.39 7.33 8.85
CA ASN A 338 -13.89 8.44 9.63
C ASN A 338 -12.80 9.48 9.85
N PHE A 339 -11.61 9.04 10.26
CA PHE A 339 -10.46 9.92 10.44
C PHE A 339 -10.09 10.63 9.13
N ILE A 340 -10.02 9.89 8.02
CA ILE A 340 -9.66 10.47 6.73
C ILE A 340 -10.71 11.49 6.29
N THR A 341 -12.00 11.14 6.27
CA THR A 341 -13.02 11.98 5.59
C THR A 341 -13.84 12.89 6.50
N GLY A 342 -13.78 12.69 7.81
CA GLY A 342 -14.69 13.33 8.77
C GLY A 342 -16.16 12.86 8.70
N LYS A 343 -16.48 11.80 7.93
CA LYS A 343 -17.81 11.19 7.84
C LYS A 343 -17.93 9.98 8.77
N ASN A 344 -19.14 9.47 8.98
CA ASN A 344 -19.37 8.23 9.71
C ASN A 344 -19.56 7.04 8.76
N TYR A 345 -18.64 6.07 8.81
CA TYR A 345 -18.67 4.82 8.07
C TYR A 345 -18.96 3.60 8.94
N HIS A 346 -19.28 3.78 10.22
CA HIS A 346 -19.76 2.65 10.98
C HIS A 346 -21.07 2.14 10.40
N PHE A 347 -21.11 0.84 10.16
CA PHE A 347 -22.20 0.14 9.50
C PHE A 347 -22.37 -1.19 10.21
N ASP A 348 -23.61 -1.66 10.33
CA ASP A 348 -23.91 -2.92 11.02
C ASP A 348 -23.40 -2.95 12.48
N ASN A 349 -23.53 -1.81 13.18
CA ASN A 349 -23.04 -1.57 14.55
C ASN A 349 -21.54 -1.88 14.74
N SER A 350 -20.70 -1.63 13.73
CA SER A 350 -19.26 -1.91 13.82
C SER A 350 -18.52 -1.04 14.85
N ASP A 351 -19.11 0.05 15.32
CA ASP A 351 -18.60 0.97 16.36
C ASP A 351 -18.67 0.40 17.78
N SER A 352 -19.45 -0.66 17.98
CA SER A 352 -19.82 -1.12 19.31
C SER A 352 -19.82 -2.65 19.41
N GLY A 353 -19.94 -3.14 20.64
CA GLY A 353 -20.04 -4.56 20.93
C GLY A 353 -18.78 -5.34 20.56
N ILE A 354 -18.99 -6.48 19.88
CA ILE A 354 -17.97 -7.51 19.69
C ILE A 354 -16.91 -7.13 18.63
N SER A 355 -17.26 -6.39 17.58
CA SER A 355 -16.32 -6.02 16.51
C SER A 355 -15.24 -5.07 17.04
N ALA A 356 -15.64 -3.97 17.67
CA ALA A 356 -14.72 -3.01 18.28
C ALA A 356 -13.88 -3.65 19.39
N TYR A 357 -14.49 -4.49 20.22
CA TYR A 357 -13.79 -5.23 21.26
C TYR A 357 -12.73 -6.18 20.69
N LEU A 358 -13.09 -7.04 19.74
CA LEU A 358 -12.17 -8.01 19.15
C LEU A 358 -11.04 -7.33 18.40
N PHE A 359 -11.33 -6.25 17.67
CA PHE A 359 -10.29 -5.47 17.00
C PHE A 359 -9.23 -4.99 18.00
N LYS A 360 -9.66 -4.31 19.08
CA LYS A 360 -8.74 -3.81 20.11
C LYS A 360 -8.06 -4.95 20.87
N ALA A 361 -8.78 -6.01 21.20
CA ALA A 361 -8.24 -7.19 21.89
C ALA A 361 -7.15 -7.89 21.07
N LEU A 362 -7.31 -7.99 19.76
CA LEU A 362 -6.31 -8.60 18.89
C LEU A 362 -5.13 -7.67 18.63
N LEU A 363 -5.40 -6.39 18.37
CA LEU A 363 -4.38 -5.35 18.22
C LEU A 363 -3.44 -5.34 19.43
N PHE A 364 -3.99 -5.28 20.64
CA PHE A 364 -3.21 -5.20 21.88
C PHE A 364 -2.89 -6.58 22.48
N LYS A 365 -3.22 -7.69 21.79
CA LYS A 365 -3.05 -9.07 22.27
C LYS A 365 -3.64 -9.33 23.68
N ASP A 366 -4.73 -8.65 24.02
CA ASP A 366 -5.37 -8.66 25.33
C ASP A 366 -6.82 -9.18 25.25
N LEU A 367 -6.98 -10.46 24.87
CA LEU A 367 -8.29 -11.09 24.72
C LEU A 367 -8.82 -11.64 26.07
N LYS A 368 -9.75 -10.90 26.68
CA LYS A 368 -10.42 -11.22 27.95
C LYS A 368 -11.89 -11.60 27.74
N PHE A 369 -12.31 -12.81 28.06
CA PHE A 369 -13.73 -13.22 27.94
C PHE A 369 -14.51 -12.99 29.24
N LEU A 370 -13.81 -12.91 30.38
CA LEU A 370 -14.39 -12.64 31.70
C LEU A 370 -13.48 -11.66 32.46
N LYS A 371 -14.03 -10.99 33.48
CA LYS A 371 -13.30 -10.05 34.37
C LYS A 371 -11.98 -10.61 34.94
N PHE A 372 -11.84 -11.95 34.97
CA PHE A 372 -10.69 -12.66 35.52
C PHE A 372 -10.10 -13.75 34.60
N GLY A 373 -10.57 -13.86 33.34
CA GLY A 373 -10.15 -14.92 32.43
C GLY A 373 -9.93 -14.41 31.01
N GLY A 374 -8.69 -14.54 30.54
CA GLY A 374 -8.30 -14.25 29.17
C GLY A 374 -7.33 -15.31 28.64
N PHE A 375 -7.27 -15.43 27.32
CA PHE A 375 -6.26 -16.25 26.65
C PHE A 375 -5.29 -15.30 25.96
N PRO A 376 -3.96 -15.45 26.13
CA PRO A 376 -3.03 -14.67 25.35
C PRO A 376 -3.26 -14.99 23.87
N VAL A 377 -3.38 -13.95 23.04
CA VAL A 377 -3.41 -14.13 21.59
C VAL A 377 -2.05 -14.71 21.19
N PRO A 378 -2.01 -15.85 20.47
CA PRO A 378 -0.74 -16.46 20.09
C PRO A 378 0.14 -15.47 19.32
N ASP A 379 1.43 -15.40 19.67
CA ASP A 379 2.40 -14.55 18.95
C ASP A 379 2.47 -14.75 17.43
N PRO A 380 2.18 -15.93 16.86
CA PRO A 380 2.13 -16.12 15.40
C PRO A 380 0.94 -15.48 14.70
N VAL A 381 -0.05 -14.92 15.42
CA VAL A 381 -1.17 -14.23 14.78
C VAL A 381 -0.64 -12.98 14.08
N ASP A 382 -0.92 -12.90 12.78
CA ASP A 382 -0.59 -11.74 11.97
C ASP A 382 -1.54 -10.58 12.31
N ASP A 383 -1.00 -9.54 12.95
CA ASP A 383 -1.74 -8.37 13.38
C ASP A 383 -1.47 -7.13 12.50
N TYR A 384 -0.94 -7.32 11.28
CA TYR A 384 -0.57 -6.22 10.38
C TYR A 384 -1.72 -5.32 9.97
N MET A 385 -2.83 -5.90 9.52
CA MET A 385 -4.01 -5.12 9.14
C MET A 385 -4.56 -4.30 10.31
N PHE A 386 -4.57 -4.86 11.52
CA PHE A 386 -4.99 -4.15 12.73
C PHE A 386 -4.08 -2.95 13.01
N ARG A 387 -2.76 -3.15 12.93
CA ARG A 387 -1.77 -2.08 13.15
C ARG A 387 -1.84 -1.00 12.07
N ALA A 388 -2.04 -1.37 10.81
CA ALA A 388 -2.20 -0.43 9.71
C ALA A 388 -3.41 0.48 9.95
N LEU A 389 -4.59 -0.11 10.21
CA LEU A 389 -5.81 0.65 10.50
C LEU A 389 -5.70 1.48 11.79
N ALA A 390 -5.12 0.91 12.86
CA ALA A 390 -4.91 1.61 14.11
C ALA A 390 -3.97 2.80 13.95
N SER A 391 -2.91 2.68 13.14
CA SER A 391 -1.96 3.78 12.87
C SER A 391 -2.63 4.96 12.16
N VAL A 392 -3.64 4.70 11.33
CA VAL A 392 -4.41 5.75 10.65
C VAL A 392 -5.34 6.46 11.63
N ALA A 393 -6.08 5.73 12.46
CA ALA A 393 -7.13 6.30 13.30
C ALA A 393 -6.77 6.47 14.79
N ASP A 394 -5.50 6.29 15.17
CA ASP A 394 -5.04 6.39 16.56
C ASP A 394 -5.83 5.49 17.54
N ILE A 395 -6.12 4.25 17.12
CA ILE A 395 -6.98 3.33 17.88
C ILE A 395 -6.26 2.81 19.13
N ASN A 396 -6.67 3.32 20.28
CA ASN A 396 -6.20 2.88 21.60
C ASN A 396 -7.34 2.29 22.44
N TRP A 397 -6.98 1.60 23.53
CA TRP A 397 -7.94 1.24 24.59
C TRP A 397 -8.51 2.48 25.28
N ASN A 398 -7.66 3.49 25.50
CA ASN A 398 -8.02 4.80 26.01
C ASN A 398 -7.49 5.86 25.03
N GLU A 399 -8.33 6.79 24.60
CA GLU A 399 -8.00 7.84 23.63
C GLU A 399 -6.75 8.65 24.01
N ASN A 400 -6.52 8.85 25.31
CA ASN A 400 -5.37 9.60 25.82
C ASN A 400 -4.09 8.74 25.97
N SER A 401 -4.16 7.44 25.67
CA SER A 401 -3.02 6.53 25.79
C SER A 401 -2.00 6.73 24.67
N TYR A 402 -0.76 6.37 24.97
CA TYR A 402 0.33 6.24 24.03
C TYR A 402 0.69 4.77 23.74
N ASP A 403 -0.08 3.80 24.26
CA ASP A 403 0.23 2.37 24.10
C ASP A 403 0.40 1.96 22.64
N LEU A 404 -0.41 2.56 21.75
CA LEU A 404 -0.32 2.32 20.32
C LEU A 404 1.02 2.75 19.70
N ILE A 405 1.85 3.62 20.26
CA ILE A 405 3.18 3.87 19.65
C ILE A 405 4.17 2.76 20.01
N TYR A 406 4.06 2.20 21.21
CA TYR A 406 4.95 1.16 21.70
C TYR A 406 4.62 -0.21 21.09
N LEU A 407 3.35 -0.42 20.71
CA LEU A 407 2.90 -1.67 20.12
C LEU A 407 3.55 -1.93 18.73
N PRO A 408 3.48 -1.03 17.71
CA PRO A 408 4.19 -1.09 16.43
C PRO A 408 5.69 -1.30 16.54
N GLY A 409 6.32 -0.80 17.60
CA GLY A 409 7.73 -1.03 17.92
C GLY A 409 8.09 -2.46 18.33
N ASP A 410 7.15 -3.41 18.30
CA ASP A 410 7.35 -4.84 18.57
C ASP A 410 8.23 -5.52 17.48
N LYS A 411 9.54 -5.60 17.75
CA LYS A 411 10.59 -6.15 16.85
C LYS A 411 10.66 -7.68 16.87
N ARG A 412 9.53 -8.36 16.65
CA ARG A 412 9.49 -9.84 16.56
C ARG A 412 10.41 -10.35 15.44
N LYS A 413 11.11 -11.46 15.68
CA LYS A 413 11.97 -12.09 14.68
C LYS A 413 11.14 -12.51 13.45
N GLY A 414 11.39 -11.85 12.32
CA GLY A 414 10.71 -12.12 11.04
C GLY A 414 9.43 -11.33 10.78
N TRP A 415 9.00 -10.44 11.69
CA TRP A 415 7.81 -9.60 11.51
C TRP A 415 8.17 -8.16 11.86
N THR A 416 8.35 -7.36 10.83
CA THR A 416 8.85 -5.99 10.90
C THR A 416 7.65 -5.04 10.63
N TYR A 417 7.27 -4.21 11.60
CA TYR A 417 6.09 -3.31 11.57
C TYR A 417 6.47 -1.83 11.60
N GLU A 418 7.73 -1.52 11.34
CA GLU A 418 8.41 -0.28 11.71
C GLU A 418 7.78 0.95 11.04
N HIS A 419 7.22 0.79 9.84
CA HIS A 419 6.57 1.90 9.17
C HIS A 419 5.27 2.34 9.85
N ASN A 420 4.54 1.45 10.56
CA ASN A 420 3.29 1.82 11.21
C ASN A 420 3.51 2.85 12.33
N GLU A 421 4.64 2.76 13.05
CA GLU A 421 5.02 3.74 14.06
C GLU A 421 5.28 5.12 13.45
N LEU A 422 6.03 5.15 12.32
CA LEU A 422 6.30 6.38 11.60
C LEU A 422 5.02 6.99 11.03
N ILE A 423 4.12 6.18 10.49
CA ILE A 423 2.83 6.62 9.94
C ILE A 423 1.96 7.22 11.04
N LEU A 424 1.84 6.52 12.19
CA LEU A 424 1.13 7.02 13.36
C LEU A 424 1.68 8.38 13.80
N TYR A 425 3.01 8.52 13.91
CA TYR A 425 3.62 9.80 14.27
C TYR A 425 3.38 10.90 13.23
N LEU A 426 3.47 10.59 11.93
CA LEU A 426 3.28 11.58 10.87
C LEU A 426 1.84 12.10 10.82
N ILE A 427 0.86 11.21 10.94
CA ILE A 427 -0.57 11.54 10.91
C ILE A 427 -1.00 12.22 12.22
N HIS A 428 -0.55 11.72 13.37
CA HIS A 428 -0.97 12.18 14.71
C HIS A 428 0.12 12.95 15.45
N LYS A 429 0.88 13.77 14.71
CA LYS A 429 2.08 14.47 15.20
C LYS A 429 1.82 15.31 16.45
N GLU A 430 0.66 15.95 16.55
CA GLU A 430 0.29 16.77 17.71
C GLU A 430 0.24 15.96 19.02
N LYS A 431 -0.30 14.74 18.97
CA LYS A 431 -0.35 13.84 20.12
C LYS A 431 1.05 13.29 20.43
N TYR A 432 1.70 12.69 19.44
CA TYR A 432 2.89 11.87 19.66
C TYR A 432 4.20 12.66 19.77
N SER A 433 4.27 13.91 19.30
CA SER A 433 5.43 14.79 19.51
C SER A 433 5.75 15.05 20.99
N LYS A 434 4.82 14.78 21.91
CA LYS A 434 5.07 14.88 23.36
C LYS A 434 6.10 13.87 23.84
N ILE A 435 6.13 12.68 23.23
CA ILE A 435 7.01 11.56 23.62
C ILE A 435 8.07 11.23 22.56
N LEU A 436 7.78 11.45 21.27
CA LEU A 436 8.70 11.26 20.16
C LEU A 436 9.25 12.61 19.67
N LYS A 437 10.12 13.23 20.49
CA LYS A 437 10.78 14.51 20.16
C LYS A 437 12.29 14.44 20.35
N PRO A 438 13.07 15.26 19.62
CA PRO A 438 14.50 15.35 19.81
C PRO A 438 14.89 15.48 21.29
N GLY A 439 15.78 14.61 21.73
CA GLY A 439 16.26 14.56 23.11
C GLY A 439 15.61 13.48 23.98
N THR A 440 14.44 12.93 23.61
CA THR A 440 13.86 11.78 24.33
C THR A 440 14.61 10.50 24.03
N LYS A 441 14.48 9.51 24.93
CA LYS A 441 15.08 8.18 24.75
C LYS A 441 14.51 7.50 23.51
N LEU A 442 13.18 7.43 23.40
CA LEU A 442 12.46 6.83 22.27
C LEU A 442 12.95 7.40 20.92
N TYR A 443 12.97 8.72 20.77
CA TYR A 443 13.45 9.36 19.54
C TYR A 443 14.89 8.98 19.17
N LYS A 444 15.79 8.86 20.16
CA LYS A 444 17.18 8.48 19.91
C LYS A 444 17.28 7.02 19.46
N GLU A 445 16.55 6.12 20.14
CA GLU A 445 16.51 4.70 19.81
C GLU A 445 15.93 4.46 18.42
N ASP A 446 14.85 5.13 18.06
CA ASP A 446 14.24 5.00 16.71
C ASP A 446 15.15 5.59 15.64
N LYS A 447 15.73 6.77 15.90
CA LYS A 447 16.67 7.38 14.94
C LYS A 447 17.86 6.47 14.68
N GLU A 448 18.46 5.89 15.72
CA GLU A 448 19.56 4.94 15.60
C GLU A 448 19.11 3.70 14.82
N TYR A 449 17.99 3.11 15.21
CA TYR A 449 17.44 1.92 14.57
C TYR A 449 17.12 2.12 13.07
N PHE A 450 16.41 3.18 12.68
CA PHE A 450 16.13 3.47 11.27
C PHE A 450 17.39 3.80 10.47
N THR A 451 18.37 4.46 11.12
CA THR A 451 19.68 4.73 10.51
C THR A 451 20.42 3.43 10.22
N GLU A 452 20.48 2.51 11.19
CA GLU A 452 21.09 1.20 11.04
C GLU A 452 20.38 0.35 9.99
N LEU A 453 19.04 0.40 9.99
CA LEU A 453 18.21 -0.35 9.05
C LEU A 453 18.53 0.05 7.60
N LEU A 454 18.58 1.35 7.30
CA LEU A 454 19.00 1.82 5.97
C LEU A 454 20.48 1.54 5.71
N ALA A 455 21.35 1.69 6.71
CA ALA A 455 22.79 1.43 6.59
C ALA A 455 23.09 -0.03 6.21
N CYS A 456 22.30 -1.00 6.66
CA CYS A 456 22.46 -2.41 6.32
C CYS A 456 21.70 -2.85 5.05
N ALA A 457 20.94 -1.95 4.41
CA ALA A 457 20.20 -2.32 3.20
C ALA A 457 21.16 -2.68 2.04
N PRO A 458 20.98 -3.84 1.39
CA PRO A 458 21.83 -4.32 0.29
C PRO A 458 21.83 -3.34 -0.88
N LEU A 459 22.98 -3.01 -1.46
CA LEU A 459 23.03 -2.11 -2.63
C LEU A 459 22.36 -2.75 -3.86
N SER A 460 22.43 -4.08 -3.95
CA SER A 460 21.81 -4.84 -5.03
C SER A 460 20.33 -5.15 -4.78
N GLY A 461 19.77 -4.63 -3.68
CA GLY A 461 18.37 -4.75 -3.34
C GLY A 461 18.03 -5.89 -2.39
N PRO A 462 16.83 -5.84 -1.77
CA PRO A 462 16.38 -6.88 -0.85
C PRO A 462 16.40 -8.25 -1.54
N SER A 463 16.64 -9.37 -0.82
CA SER A 463 16.83 -10.70 -1.44
C SER A 463 16.59 -11.86 -0.49
N THR A 464 15.96 -12.95 -0.96
CA THR A 464 15.90 -14.23 -0.23
C THR A 464 17.12 -15.12 -0.42
N ASP A 465 18.00 -14.77 -1.36
CA ASP A 465 19.24 -15.50 -1.57
C ASP A 465 20.28 -15.17 -0.49
N TYR A 466 20.34 -16.05 0.53
CA TYR A 466 21.30 -16.01 1.64
C TYR A 466 22.76 -16.16 1.20
N SER A 467 23.03 -16.55 -0.04
CA SER A 467 24.40 -16.70 -0.57
C SER A 467 24.98 -15.39 -1.10
N ARG A 468 24.17 -14.33 -1.25
CA ARG A 468 24.65 -13.02 -1.72
C ARG A 468 25.61 -12.40 -0.71
N PRO A 469 26.75 -11.82 -1.17
CA PRO A 469 27.69 -11.14 -0.29
C PRO A 469 27.10 -9.98 0.50
N ASP A 470 26.03 -9.35 -0.02
CA ASP A 470 25.35 -8.23 0.63
C ASP A 470 23.99 -8.60 1.25
N TYR A 471 23.67 -9.90 1.37
CA TYR A 471 22.44 -10.34 2.03
C TYR A 471 22.32 -9.78 3.45
N HIS A 472 21.11 -9.33 3.81
CA HIS A 472 20.78 -8.93 5.18
C HIS A 472 19.38 -9.44 5.57
N PRO A 473 19.19 -10.06 6.75
CA PRO A 473 17.91 -10.66 7.14
C PRO A 473 16.75 -9.65 7.24
N TYR A 474 17.02 -8.40 7.64
CA TYR A 474 16.01 -7.32 7.62
C TYR A 474 15.55 -6.94 6.21
N TRP A 475 16.29 -7.35 5.18
CA TRP A 475 16.01 -7.07 3.77
C TRP A 475 15.85 -8.38 2.97
N SER A 476 15.38 -9.46 3.63
CA SER A 476 15.03 -10.74 3.01
C SER A 476 13.55 -10.77 2.61
N ALA A 477 13.09 -11.53 1.61
CA ALA A 477 11.66 -11.42 1.18
C ALA A 477 10.63 -11.99 2.16
N SER A 478 11.08 -12.50 3.32
CA SER A 478 10.21 -12.72 4.48
C SER A 478 10.13 -11.50 5.42
N SER A 479 10.96 -10.49 5.23
CA SER A 479 10.86 -9.18 5.88
C SER A 479 9.77 -8.35 5.22
N ARG A 480 8.99 -7.65 6.03
CA ARG A 480 7.96 -6.70 5.56
C ARG A 480 8.55 -5.36 5.13
N LEU A 481 9.86 -5.22 5.24
CA LEU A 481 10.63 -4.12 4.66
C LEU A 481 11.03 -4.40 3.20
N ASN A 482 10.67 -5.57 2.67
CA ASN A 482 10.95 -5.91 1.29
C ASN A 482 9.92 -5.30 0.37
N TRP A 483 10.27 -4.11 -0.12
CA TRP A 483 9.62 -3.60 -1.30
C TRP A 483 10.60 -2.97 -2.29
N PRO A 484 10.52 -3.37 -3.57
CA PRO A 484 9.82 -4.55 -4.12
C PRO A 484 10.50 -5.89 -3.75
N ALA A 485 9.71 -6.98 -3.71
CA ALA A 485 10.22 -8.35 -3.46
C ALA A 485 11.06 -8.86 -4.65
N ASN A 486 11.84 -9.93 -4.47
CA ASN A 486 13.02 -10.21 -5.28
C ASN A 486 13.19 -11.65 -5.73
#